data_AF-A0A0F8ZE85-F1
#
_entry.id   AF-A0A0F8ZE85-F1
#
_cell.length_a   1.000
_cell.length_b   1.000
_cell.length_c   1.000
_cell.angle_alpha   90.00
_cell.angle_beta   90.00
_cell.angle_gamma   90.00
#
_symmetry.space_group_name_H-M   'P 1'
#
loop_
_entity.id
_entity.type
_entity.pdbx_description
1 polymer ?
#
loop_
_entity_poly.entity_id
_entity_poly.type
_entity_poly.pdbx_seq_one_letter_code
_entity_poly.pdbx_strand_id
1 'polypeptide(L)'
;AIMAANVPAICEAHFGVPMAGAVLNTINNRLDADTLAFILDHGEAKVLLSDREFAPVVAAALGKCKAKPLVIDIDDAAIGQGDFLGEMEYEAFLATGNADFDWAPPADEWDAISLNYTSGTTGEPKGVVYHHRGAYLNGLGNAISWNMGHHPVYLWTLPMFHCNGWCFPWAVGALAGTNICLRKVEAGGIYAAFAERTDLARRRDDPLVSQRTGERVIGFVVGGVEDYLRDALAVAQVDKDNPPVIAVAAHPPAQANVRAHVGRPQRTAVVRPFQCGVK
;
A
#
# COMPACT_ATOMS: atom_id res chain seq x y z
N ALA A 1 1.25 15.46 6.49
CA ALA A 1 0.32 14.96 5.46
C ALA A 1 1.13 14.35 4.32
N ILE A 2 0.55 13.40 3.58
CA ILE A 2 1.18 12.79 2.42
C ILE A 2 0.15 12.58 1.31
N MET A 3 0.49 12.97 0.08
CA MET A 3 -0.26 12.64 -1.13
C MET A 3 0.67 11.91 -2.08
N ALA A 4 0.53 10.59 -2.16
CA ALA A 4 1.41 9.73 -2.94
C ALA A 4 0.66 8.53 -3.51
N ALA A 5 1.24 7.92 -4.55
CA ALA A 5 0.85 6.58 -4.97
C ALA A 5 1.36 5.53 -3.97
N ASN A 6 1.12 4.24 -4.24
CA ASN A 6 1.76 3.18 -3.46
C ASN A 6 3.25 3.11 -3.87
N VAL A 7 4.09 3.77 -3.08
CA VAL A 7 5.55 3.87 -3.22
C VAL A 7 6.21 3.64 -1.85
N PRO A 8 7.51 3.33 -1.76
CA PRO A 8 8.20 3.14 -0.49
C PRO A 8 7.99 4.28 0.51
N ALA A 9 8.10 5.55 0.06
CA ALA A 9 7.96 6.73 0.91
C ALA A 9 6.63 6.78 1.71
N ILE A 10 5.50 6.37 1.12
CA ILE A 10 4.23 6.32 1.88
C ILE A 10 4.20 5.15 2.87
N CYS A 11 4.84 4.03 2.57
CA CYS A 11 4.99 2.93 3.51
C CYS A 11 5.85 3.34 4.70
N GLU A 12 6.98 4.00 4.46
CA GLU A 12 7.90 4.51 5.47
C GLU A 12 7.23 5.59 6.34
N ALA A 13 6.43 6.47 5.74
CA ALA A 13 5.68 7.50 6.48
C ALA A 13 4.71 6.92 7.53
N HIS A 14 4.19 5.70 7.36
CA HIS A 14 3.36 5.01 8.37
C HIS A 14 4.13 4.69 9.67
N PHE A 15 5.47 4.72 9.63
CA PHE A 15 6.32 4.50 10.78
C PHE A 15 7.06 5.77 11.19
N GLY A 16 7.75 6.42 10.24
CA GLY A 16 8.59 7.58 10.53
C GLY A 16 7.82 8.78 11.09
N VAL A 17 6.60 9.05 10.61
CA VAL A 17 5.80 10.17 11.11
C VAL A 17 5.34 9.94 12.55
N PRO A 18 4.73 8.79 12.91
CA PRO A 18 4.44 8.46 14.31
C PRO A 18 5.68 8.39 15.21
N MET A 19 6.81 7.84 14.73
CA MET A 19 8.06 7.77 15.51
C MET A 19 8.65 9.14 15.81
N ALA A 20 8.34 10.16 15.01
CA ALA A 20 8.67 11.55 15.28
C ALA A 20 7.63 12.26 16.18
N GLY A 21 6.63 11.54 16.70
CA GLY A 21 5.56 12.09 17.55
C GLY A 21 4.50 12.87 16.78
N ALA A 22 4.42 12.71 15.45
CA ALA A 22 3.45 13.38 14.60
C ALA A 22 2.32 12.46 14.15
N VAL A 23 1.21 13.06 13.71
CA VAL A 23 0.03 12.34 13.19
C VAL A 23 0.11 12.23 11.67
N LEU A 24 0.07 11.01 11.14
CA LEU A 24 0.09 10.80 9.69
C LEU A 24 -1.28 11.09 9.07
N ASN A 25 -1.35 12.07 8.17
CA ASN A 25 -2.52 12.29 7.32
C ASN A 25 -2.26 11.79 5.90
N THR A 26 -2.73 10.58 5.57
CA THR A 26 -2.64 10.04 4.20
C THR A 26 -3.82 10.53 3.37
N ILE A 27 -3.53 11.22 2.27
CA ILE A 27 -4.54 11.90 1.45
C ILE A 27 -4.80 11.11 0.17
N ASN A 28 -6.08 11.00 -0.19
CA ASN A 28 -6.51 10.39 -1.43
C ASN A 28 -5.95 11.17 -2.63
N ASN A 29 -5.15 10.48 -3.45
CA ASN A 29 -4.46 11.08 -4.60
C ASN A 29 -5.38 11.41 -5.79
N ARG A 30 -6.69 11.16 -5.67
CA ARG A 30 -7.71 11.43 -6.71
C ARG A 30 -8.57 12.66 -6.41
N LEU A 31 -8.28 13.37 -5.31
CA LEU A 31 -9.05 14.55 -4.92
C LEU A 31 -8.72 15.75 -5.80
N ASP A 32 -9.68 16.66 -5.93
CA ASP A 32 -9.44 17.98 -6.53
C ASP A 32 -8.68 18.91 -5.57
N ALA A 33 -8.21 20.03 -6.12
CA ALA A 33 -7.40 21.00 -5.39
C ALA A 33 -8.16 21.70 -4.26
N ASP A 34 -9.47 21.92 -4.40
CA ASP A 34 -10.29 22.57 -3.37
C ASP A 34 -10.46 21.67 -2.15
N THR A 35 -10.74 20.38 -2.40
CA THR A 35 -10.85 19.37 -1.36
C THR A 35 -9.51 19.12 -0.67
N LEU A 36 -8.42 19.09 -1.44
CA LEU A 36 -7.08 18.98 -0.88
C LEU A 36 -6.73 20.19 0.00
N ALA A 37 -7.00 21.41 -0.46
CA ALA A 37 -6.76 22.63 0.31
C ALA A 37 -7.55 22.64 1.63
N PHE A 38 -8.82 22.24 1.59
CA PHE A 38 -9.64 22.07 2.78
C PHE A 38 -9.02 21.07 3.77
N ILE A 39 -8.56 19.90 3.29
CA ILE A 39 -7.94 18.87 4.13
C ILE A 39 -6.64 19.38 4.78
N LEU A 40 -5.82 20.12 4.04
CA LEU A 40 -4.57 20.69 4.58
C LEU A 40 -4.85 21.74 5.65
N ASP A 41 -5.87 22.59 5.46
CA ASP A 41 -6.28 23.61 6.42
C ASP A 41 -6.93 22.99 7.66
N HIS A 42 -7.91 22.11 7.48
CA HIS A 42 -8.63 21.48 8.58
C HIS A 42 -7.72 20.54 9.38
N GLY A 43 -6.79 19.85 8.72
CA GLY A 43 -5.80 18.99 9.37
C GLY A 43 -4.59 19.76 9.91
N GLU A 44 -4.56 21.09 9.76
CA GLU A 44 -3.48 21.99 10.16
C GLU A 44 -2.07 21.50 9.75
N ALA A 45 -1.95 21.03 8.51
CA ALA A 45 -0.75 20.35 8.03
C ALA A 45 0.51 21.22 8.21
N LYS A 46 1.50 20.68 8.91
CA LYS A 46 2.82 21.32 9.12
C LYS A 46 3.85 20.91 8.07
N VAL A 47 3.73 19.68 7.58
CA VAL A 47 4.59 19.10 6.53
C VAL A 47 3.69 18.38 5.52
N LEU A 48 4.01 18.50 4.24
CA LEU A 48 3.38 17.80 3.14
C LEU A 48 4.45 17.04 2.34
N LEU A 49 4.38 15.71 2.40
CA LEU A 49 5.13 14.83 1.51
C LEU A 49 4.33 14.70 0.20
N SER A 50 4.88 15.14 -0.92
CA SER A 50 4.16 15.27 -2.19
C SER A 50 4.82 14.44 -3.27
N ASP A 51 4.17 13.39 -3.75
CA ASP A 51 4.59 12.69 -4.96
C ASP A 51 4.45 13.62 -6.17
N ARG A 52 5.56 13.78 -6.90
CA ARG A 52 5.66 14.68 -8.05
C ARG A 52 4.67 14.36 -9.17
N GLU A 53 4.13 13.14 -9.25
CA GLU A 53 3.02 12.85 -10.18
C GLU A 53 1.80 13.76 -9.92
N PHE A 54 1.55 14.13 -8.66
CA PHE A 54 0.39 14.95 -8.28
C PHE A 54 0.74 16.43 -8.14
N ALA A 55 1.92 16.85 -8.57
CA ALA A 55 2.37 18.24 -8.43
C ALA A 55 1.35 19.29 -8.96
N PRO A 56 0.67 19.10 -10.11
CA PRO A 56 -0.30 20.10 -10.59
C PRO A 56 -1.47 20.35 -9.61
N VAL A 57 -2.03 19.29 -9.01
CA VAL A 57 -3.15 19.43 -8.06
C VAL A 57 -2.67 19.91 -6.71
N VAL A 58 -1.49 19.48 -6.26
CA VAL A 58 -0.88 19.94 -5.00
C VAL A 58 -0.53 21.43 -5.08
N ALA A 59 0.08 21.89 -6.18
CA ALA A 59 0.39 23.30 -6.40
C ALA A 59 -0.89 24.17 -6.38
N ALA A 60 -1.93 23.72 -7.07
CA ALA A 60 -3.23 24.41 -7.08
C ALA A 60 -3.87 24.48 -5.69
N ALA A 61 -3.72 23.44 -4.87
CA ALA A 61 -4.22 23.42 -3.49
C ALA A 61 -3.41 24.33 -2.57
N LEU A 62 -2.07 24.31 -2.67
CA LEU A 62 -1.18 25.18 -1.90
C LEU A 62 -1.42 26.67 -2.19
N GLY A 63 -1.84 27.01 -3.41
CA GLY A 63 -2.27 28.37 -3.75
C GLY A 63 -3.60 28.80 -3.13
N LYS A 64 -4.38 27.87 -2.58
CA LYS A 64 -5.72 28.10 -2.01
C LYS A 64 -5.75 27.94 -0.49
N CYS A 65 -4.95 27.04 0.08
CA CYS A 65 -4.96 26.76 1.51
C CYS A 65 -4.31 27.89 2.32
N LYS A 66 -4.79 28.09 3.55
CA LYS A 66 -4.21 29.03 4.53
C LYS A 66 -2.97 28.44 5.20
N ALA A 67 -2.94 27.12 5.35
CA ALA A 67 -1.79 26.36 5.84
C ALA A 67 -0.59 26.57 4.90
N LYS A 68 0.60 26.64 5.50
CA LYS A 68 1.87 26.76 4.78
C LYS A 68 2.78 25.61 5.21
N PRO A 69 2.45 24.36 4.85
CA PRO A 69 3.29 23.23 5.22
C PRO A 69 4.66 23.33 4.56
N LEU A 70 5.69 22.81 5.22
CA LEU A 70 6.94 22.47 4.54
C LEU A 70 6.63 21.38 3.51
N VAL A 71 6.98 21.61 2.24
CA VAL A 71 6.76 20.64 1.17
C VAL A 71 8.06 19.88 0.92
N ILE A 72 7.96 18.54 0.93
CA ILE A 72 9.05 17.62 0.59
C ILE A 72 8.57 16.79 -0.60
N ASP A 73 9.28 16.86 -1.71
CA ASP A 73 8.88 16.20 -2.95
C ASP A 73 9.39 14.75 -2.98
N ILE A 74 8.51 13.80 -3.25
CA ILE A 74 8.89 12.40 -3.48
C ILE A 74 9.20 12.24 -4.97
N ASP A 75 10.46 11.91 -5.28
CA ASP A 75 10.93 11.69 -6.65
C ASP A 75 11.12 10.20 -6.94
N ASP A 76 10.02 9.52 -7.29
CA ASP A 76 10.05 8.10 -7.61
C ASP A 76 10.58 7.88 -9.04
N ALA A 77 11.61 7.04 -9.21
CA ALA A 77 12.22 6.83 -10.52
C ALA A 77 11.27 6.27 -11.60
N ALA A 78 10.12 5.70 -11.23
CA ALA A 78 9.09 5.28 -12.18
C ALA A 78 8.24 6.44 -12.73
N ILE A 79 8.42 7.67 -12.22
CA ILE A 79 7.87 8.88 -12.83
C ILE A 79 8.80 9.40 -13.92
N GLY A 80 8.22 9.76 -15.08
CA GLY A 80 8.99 10.39 -16.15
C GLY A 80 9.27 11.87 -15.87
N GLN A 81 8.25 12.61 -15.44
CA GLN A 81 8.33 14.05 -15.19
C GLN A 81 7.20 14.49 -14.24
N GLY A 82 7.52 15.40 -13.32
CA GLY A 82 6.58 16.12 -12.47
C GLY A 82 7.25 17.38 -11.94
N ASP A 83 6.49 18.43 -11.65
CA ASP A 83 7.08 19.67 -11.12
C ASP A 83 7.60 19.46 -9.69
N PHE A 84 8.64 20.20 -9.32
CA PHE A 84 9.18 20.23 -7.97
C PHE A 84 8.54 21.40 -7.23
N LEU A 85 7.84 21.14 -6.12
CA LEU A 85 7.02 22.15 -5.44
C LEU A 85 7.67 22.70 -4.18
N GLY A 86 8.42 21.87 -3.47
CA GLY A 86 9.13 22.20 -2.25
C GLY A 86 10.56 22.70 -2.51
N GLU A 87 11.37 22.62 -1.46
CA GLU A 87 12.79 22.97 -1.50
C GLU A 87 13.70 21.73 -1.41
N MET A 88 13.13 20.57 -1.09
CA MET A 88 13.90 19.35 -0.79
C MET A 88 13.19 18.09 -1.30
N GLU A 89 13.98 17.22 -1.92
CA GLU A 89 13.57 15.88 -2.34
C GLU A 89 13.55 14.93 -1.14
N TYR A 90 12.70 13.91 -1.15
CA TYR A 90 12.45 13.00 -0.04
C TYR A 90 13.68 12.22 0.43
N GLU A 91 14.43 11.57 -0.47
CA GLU A 91 15.65 10.84 -0.11
C GLU A 91 16.74 11.80 0.40
N ALA A 92 16.85 12.98 -0.22
CA ALA A 92 17.73 14.04 0.27
C ALA A 92 17.33 14.52 1.67
N PHE A 93 16.03 14.60 1.97
CA PHE A 93 15.50 14.92 3.29
C PHE A 93 15.83 13.82 4.30
N LEU A 94 15.62 12.55 3.95
CA LEU A 94 16.00 11.42 4.81
C LEU A 94 17.49 11.40 5.15
N ALA A 95 18.35 11.76 4.20
CA ALA A 95 19.80 11.84 4.41
C ALA A 95 20.22 12.91 5.45
N THR A 96 19.33 13.85 5.80
CA THR A 96 19.57 14.82 6.88
C THR A 96 19.23 14.28 8.28
N GLY A 97 18.57 13.11 8.35
CA GLY A 97 18.13 12.50 9.59
C GLY A 97 19.29 12.01 10.46
N ASN A 98 19.07 12.00 11.78
CA ASN A 98 20.00 11.40 12.73
C ASN A 98 19.72 9.89 12.86
N ALA A 99 20.69 9.05 12.48
CA ALA A 99 20.58 7.59 12.62
C ALA A 99 20.48 7.13 14.09
N ASP A 100 21.01 7.93 15.02
CA ASP A 100 20.96 7.69 16.47
C ASP A 100 19.79 8.46 17.13
N PHE A 101 18.74 8.80 16.38
CA PHE A 101 17.57 9.46 16.94
C PHE A 101 16.90 8.57 17.99
N ASP A 102 16.85 9.05 19.24
CA ASP A 102 16.22 8.36 20.37
C ASP A 102 14.71 8.52 20.31
N TRP A 103 14.07 7.68 19.48
CA TRP A 103 12.62 7.67 19.36
C TRP A 103 11.97 7.13 20.65
N ALA A 104 10.79 7.67 20.98
CA ALA A 104 10.01 7.23 22.13
C ALA A 104 8.66 6.65 21.68
N PRO A 105 8.13 5.62 22.37
CA PRO A 105 6.76 5.18 22.17
C PRO A 105 5.77 6.32 22.51
N PRO A 106 4.52 6.26 22.02
CA PRO A 106 3.50 7.23 22.39
C PRO A 106 3.33 7.26 23.92
N ALA A 107 3.10 8.45 24.47
CA ALA A 107 2.90 8.62 25.91
C ALA A 107 1.62 7.91 26.38
N ASP A 108 0.58 7.96 25.56
CA ASP A 108 -0.65 7.20 25.71
C ASP A 108 -0.96 6.42 24.42
N GLU A 109 -1.32 5.14 24.53
CA GLU A 109 -1.76 4.34 23.39
C GLU A 109 -3.08 4.83 22.77
N TRP A 110 -3.80 5.72 23.45
CA TRP A 110 -4.97 6.44 22.93
C TRP A 110 -4.62 7.71 22.14
N ASP A 111 -3.35 8.12 22.11
CA ASP A 111 -2.91 9.25 21.29
C ASP A 111 -3.09 8.96 19.79
N ALA A 112 -3.27 10.02 19.02
CA ALA A 112 -3.49 9.92 17.59
C ALA A 112 -2.24 9.44 16.83
N ILE A 113 -2.40 8.40 16.02
CA ILE A 113 -1.34 7.90 15.11
C ILE A 113 -1.56 8.39 13.67
N SER A 114 -2.82 8.50 13.25
CA SER A 114 -3.17 8.92 11.90
C SER A 114 -4.51 9.64 11.82
N LEU A 115 -4.66 10.43 10.77
CA LEU A 115 -5.88 11.14 10.39
C LEU A 115 -6.22 10.76 8.95
N ASN A 116 -7.46 10.36 8.69
CA ASN A 116 -7.93 10.08 7.33
C ASN A 116 -9.20 10.88 7.06
N TYR A 117 -9.43 11.26 5.81
CA TYR A 117 -10.65 11.94 5.42
C TYR A 117 -11.57 11.02 4.63
N THR A 118 -12.86 11.09 4.95
CA THR A 118 -13.92 10.39 4.22
C THR A 118 -14.90 11.39 3.63
N SER A 119 -15.29 11.17 2.37
CA SER A 119 -16.35 11.93 1.74
C SER A 119 -17.70 11.44 2.29
N GLY A 120 -18.45 12.36 2.91
CA GLY A 120 -19.85 12.11 3.25
C GLY A 120 -20.73 12.17 2.00
N THR A 121 -21.96 11.68 2.10
CA THR A 121 -22.99 11.89 1.08
C THR A 121 -23.40 13.37 0.98
N THR A 122 -23.11 14.16 2.02
CA THR A 122 -23.32 15.61 2.09
C THR A 122 -22.17 16.31 2.83
N GLY A 123 -21.83 17.51 2.35
CA GLY A 123 -20.92 18.45 3.01
C GLY A 123 -19.42 18.18 2.80
N GLU A 124 -18.61 18.96 3.50
CA GLU A 124 -17.15 18.84 3.49
C GLU A 124 -16.68 17.47 4.04
N PRO A 125 -15.50 16.97 3.60
CA PRO A 125 -14.93 15.74 4.11
C PRO A 125 -14.76 15.75 5.63
N LYS A 126 -14.95 14.59 6.26
CA LYS A 126 -14.85 14.44 7.72
C LYS A 126 -13.55 13.73 8.08
N GLY A 127 -12.84 14.27 9.07
CA GLY A 127 -11.64 13.65 9.62
C GLY A 127 -11.98 12.48 10.55
N VAL A 128 -11.33 11.34 10.32
CA VAL A 128 -11.37 10.13 11.14
C VAL A 128 -10.00 9.97 11.78
N VAL A 129 -9.95 10.07 13.09
CA VAL A 129 -8.71 9.97 13.87
C VAL A 129 -8.54 8.55 14.38
N TYR A 130 -7.38 7.95 14.10
CA TYR A 130 -6.97 6.66 14.63
C TYR A 130 -6.06 6.91 15.81
N HIS A 131 -6.17 6.05 16.82
CA HIS A 131 -5.23 6.00 17.92
C HIS A 131 -4.27 4.81 17.80
N HIS A 132 -3.10 4.89 18.44
CA HIS A 132 -2.05 3.86 18.35
C HIS A 132 -2.56 2.46 18.68
N ARG A 133 -3.32 2.31 19.79
CA ARG A 133 -3.91 1.03 20.22
C ARG A 133 -4.81 0.43 19.14
N GLY A 134 -5.64 1.25 18.50
CA GLY A 134 -6.63 0.81 17.51
C GLY A 134 -5.95 0.33 16.23
N ALA A 135 -4.96 1.09 15.76
CA ALA A 135 -4.14 0.70 14.61
C ALA A 135 -3.36 -0.60 14.88
N TYR A 136 -2.76 -0.73 16.07
CA TYR A 136 -2.03 -1.92 16.49
C TYR A 136 -2.92 -3.16 16.55
N LEU A 137 -4.06 -3.08 17.25
CA LEU A 137 -5.00 -4.19 17.39
C LEU A 137 -5.60 -4.60 16.03
N ASN A 138 -5.92 -3.62 15.17
CA ASN A 138 -6.41 -3.93 13.83
C ASN A 138 -5.33 -4.58 12.95
N GLY A 139 -4.07 -4.11 13.03
CA GLY A 139 -2.94 -4.72 12.33
C GLY A 139 -2.73 -6.19 12.72
N LEU A 140 -2.73 -6.50 14.02
CA LEU A 140 -2.67 -7.90 14.48
C LEU A 140 -3.92 -8.69 14.12
N GLY A 141 -5.09 -8.07 14.19
CA GLY A 141 -6.36 -8.67 13.76
C GLY A 141 -6.32 -9.08 12.30
N ASN A 142 -5.74 -8.25 11.42
CA ASN A 142 -5.53 -8.59 10.01
C ASN A 142 -4.62 -9.80 9.85
N ALA A 143 -3.49 -9.84 10.55
CA ALA A 143 -2.57 -10.97 10.51
C ALA A 143 -3.27 -12.30 10.85
N ILE A 144 -4.11 -12.30 11.89
CA ILE A 144 -4.89 -13.47 12.29
C ILE A 144 -5.98 -13.80 11.26
N SER A 145 -6.78 -12.80 10.87
CA SER A 145 -7.96 -13.00 10.03
C SER A 145 -7.61 -13.47 8.61
N TRP A 146 -6.44 -13.07 8.13
CA TRP A 146 -5.92 -13.46 6.82
C TRP A 146 -4.93 -14.62 6.89
N ASN A 147 -4.72 -15.20 8.07
CA ASN A 147 -3.78 -16.31 8.31
C ASN A 147 -2.38 -16.02 7.72
N MET A 148 -1.87 -14.81 7.98
CA MET A 148 -0.58 -14.37 7.46
C MET A 148 0.55 -15.12 8.18
N GLY A 149 1.42 -15.76 7.39
CA GLY A 149 2.66 -16.35 7.91
C GLY A 149 3.68 -15.28 8.32
N HIS A 150 4.79 -15.72 8.90
CA HIS A 150 5.95 -14.86 9.15
C HIS A 150 6.60 -14.45 7.82
N HIS A 151 7.19 -13.25 7.78
CA HIS A 151 7.86 -12.70 6.60
C HIS A 151 7.00 -12.70 5.33
N PRO A 152 5.73 -12.25 5.40
CA PRO A 152 4.85 -12.27 4.24
C PRO A 152 5.37 -11.34 3.15
N VAL A 153 5.09 -11.66 1.91
CA VAL A 153 5.38 -10.78 0.78
C VAL A 153 4.06 -10.22 0.30
N TYR A 154 3.89 -8.91 0.49
CA TYR A 154 2.62 -8.25 0.32
C TYR A 154 2.67 -7.30 -0.89
N LEU A 155 1.80 -7.55 -1.87
CA LEU A 155 1.66 -6.72 -3.06
C LEU A 155 0.59 -5.64 -2.86
N TRP A 156 1.00 -4.37 -2.95
CA TRP A 156 0.14 -3.21 -2.73
C TRP A 156 -0.72 -2.87 -3.95
N THR A 157 -1.88 -3.49 -4.00
CA THR A 157 -2.98 -3.19 -4.94
C THR A 157 -4.06 -2.29 -4.31
N LEU A 158 -4.19 -2.30 -2.98
CA LEU A 158 -5.03 -1.36 -2.23
C LEU A 158 -4.24 -0.05 -2.02
N PRO A 159 -4.80 1.14 -2.27
CA PRO A 159 -4.10 2.38 -1.97
C PRO A 159 -3.83 2.53 -0.47
N MET A 160 -2.59 2.85 -0.09
CA MET A 160 -2.23 3.03 1.33
C MET A 160 -2.94 4.23 1.96
N PHE A 161 -3.43 5.21 1.19
CA PHE A 161 -4.25 6.28 1.77
C PHE A 161 -5.67 5.83 2.17
N HIS A 162 -6.14 4.69 1.66
CA HIS A 162 -7.49 4.20 1.90
C HIS A 162 -7.58 3.49 3.25
N CYS A 163 -7.98 4.24 4.28
CA CYS A 163 -7.98 3.79 5.68
C CYS A 163 -6.60 3.25 6.12
N ASN A 164 -5.52 3.94 5.77
CA ASN A 164 -4.12 3.53 6.01
C ASN A 164 -3.81 2.12 5.46
N GLY A 165 -4.29 1.82 4.25
CA GLY A 165 -4.18 0.51 3.63
C GLY A 165 -4.83 -0.58 4.50
N TRP A 166 -5.97 -0.27 5.14
CA TRP A 166 -6.64 -1.11 6.13
C TRP A 166 -5.75 -1.53 7.31
N CYS A 167 -4.72 -0.76 7.65
CA CYS A 167 -3.68 -1.08 8.64
C CYS A 167 -2.71 -2.20 8.22
N PHE A 168 -2.69 -2.62 6.95
CA PHE A 168 -1.68 -3.56 6.45
C PHE A 168 -0.23 -3.06 6.49
N PRO A 169 0.10 -1.75 6.40
CA PRO A 169 1.50 -1.34 6.53
C PRO A 169 2.06 -1.79 7.90
N TRP A 170 1.29 -1.57 8.97
CA TRP A 170 1.65 -2.01 10.32
C TRP A 170 1.56 -3.53 10.49
N ALA A 171 0.58 -4.21 9.89
CA ALA A 171 0.47 -5.68 9.96
C ALA A 171 1.67 -6.39 9.30
N VAL A 172 2.06 -5.95 8.09
CA VAL A 172 3.22 -6.48 7.37
C VAL A 172 4.51 -6.17 8.15
N GLY A 173 4.63 -4.97 8.72
CA GLY A 173 5.76 -4.60 9.60
C GLY A 173 5.86 -5.50 10.84
N ALA A 174 4.74 -5.76 11.53
CA ALA A 174 4.71 -6.63 12.71
C ALA A 174 5.13 -8.07 12.42
N LEU A 175 4.95 -8.53 11.18
CA LEU A 175 5.37 -9.87 10.72
C LEU A 175 6.73 -9.87 10.03
N ALA A 176 7.46 -8.75 10.04
CA ALA A 176 8.73 -8.55 9.34
C ALA A 176 8.65 -8.94 7.84
N GLY A 177 7.55 -8.55 7.19
CA GLY A 177 7.28 -8.83 5.80
C GLY A 177 7.90 -7.84 4.81
N THR A 178 7.81 -8.18 3.53
CA THR A 178 8.26 -7.36 2.41
C THR A 178 7.07 -6.70 1.72
N ASN A 179 7.16 -5.38 1.49
CA ASN A 179 6.16 -4.61 0.76
C ASN A 179 6.58 -4.48 -0.72
N ILE A 180 5.73 -4.92 -1.64
CA ILE A 180 5.90 -4.68 -3.08
C ILE A 180 4.92 -3.59 -3.49
N CYS A 181 5.46 -2.41 -3.80
CA CYS A 181 4.68 -1.22 -4.12
C CYS A 181 4.38 -1.15 -5.62
N LEU A 182 3.10 -1.02 -5.98
CA LEU A 182 2.68 -0.74 -7.35
C LEU A 182 2.10 0.66 -7.46
N ARG A 183 2.83 1.56 -8.13
CA ARG A 183 2.39 2.94 -8.36
C ARG A 183 1.04 3.02 -9.05
N LYS A 184 0.85 2.17 -10.07
CA LYS A 184 -0.41 1.99 -10.81
C LYS A 184 -0.89 0.55 -10.69
N VAL A 185 -2.13 0.39 -10.27
CA VAL A 185 -2.76 -0.92 -10.08
C VAL A 185 -3.41 -1.34 -11.38
N GLU A 186 -2.62 -1.97 -12.25
CA GLU A 186 -3.05 -2.48 -13.54
C GLU A 186 -2.63 -3.93 -13.74
N ALA A 187 -3.39 -4.67 -14.55
CA ALA A 187 -3.17 -6.10 -14.76
C ALA A 187 -1.74 -6.41 -15.19
N GLY A 188 -1.16 -5.62 -16.10
CA GLY A 188 0.22 -5.81 -16.57
C GLY A 188 1.24 -5.74 -15.45
N GLY A 189 1.21 -4.68 -14.63
CA GLY A 189 2.11 -4.52 -13.49
C GLY A 189 1.94 -5.60 -12.43
N ILE A 190 0.70 -6.04 -12.17
CA ILE A 190 0.41 -7.14 -11.24
C ILE A 190 1.02 -8.45 -11.74
N TYR A 191 0.79 -8.81 -13.02
CA TYR A 191 1.34 -10.04 -13.58
C TYR A 191 2.87 -10.00 -13.69
N ALA A 192 3.45 -8.85 -14.01
CA ALA A 192 4.90 -8.66 -14.03
C ALA A 192 5.52 -8.88 -12.63
N ALA A 193 4.94 -8.27 -11.60
CA ALA A 193 5.38 -8.45 -10.22
C ALA A 193 5.32 -9.93 -9.79
N PHE A 194 4.28 -10.67 -10.20
CA PHE A 194 4.23 -12.12 -9.95
C PHE A 194 5.31 -12.89 -10.72
N ALA A 195 5.57 -12.53 -11.97
CA ALA A 195 6.56 -13.20 -12.80
C ALA A 195 7.99 -13.00 -12.28
N GLU A 196 8.37 -11.78 -11.89
CA GLU A 196 9.67 -11.49 -11.26
C GLU A 196 9.86 -12.31 -9.97
N ARG A 197 8.82 -12.47 -9.14
CA ARG A 197 8.95 -13.32 -7.93
C ARG A 197 9.19 -14.80 -8.23
N THR A 198 8.75 -15.32 -9.38
CA THR A 198 9.07 -16.70 -9.77
C THR A 198 10.54 -16.89 -10.15
N ASP A 199 11.28 -15.82 -10.46
CA ASP A 199 12.73 -15.89 -10.72
C ASP A 199 13.56 -15.85 -9.42
N LEU A 200 13.09 -15.14 -8.38
CA LEU A 200 13.74 -15.11 -7.07
C LEU A 200 13.67 -16.47 -6.38
N ALA A 201 12.56 -17.20 -6.53
CA ALA A 201 12.42 -18.59 -6.10
C ALA A 201 13.41 -19.56 -6.80
N ARG A 202 14.09 -19.14 -7.87
CA ARG A 202 15.11 -19.93 -8.59
C ARG A 202 16.54 -19.58 -8.21
N ARG A 203 16.78 -18.55 -7.36
CA ARG A 203 18.12 -18.22 -6.88
C ARG A 203 18.56 -19.27 -5.85
N ARG A 204 19.57 -20.06 -6.20
CA ARG A 204 20.12 -21.19 -5.41
C ARG A 204 20.61 -20.83 -4.00
N ASP A 205 20.81 -19.54 -3.76
CA ASP A 205 21.45 -19.02 -2.55
C ASP A 205 20.41 -18.46 -1.56
N ASP A 206 19.11 -18.57 -1.90
CA ASP A 206 18.01 -18.20 -1.04
C ASP A 206 17.87 -19.23 0.12
N PRO A 207 17.78 -18.79 1.40
CA PRO A 207 17.65 -19.69 2.55
C PRO A 207 16.46 -20.66 2.47
N LEU A 208 15.49 -20.41 1.59
CA LEU A 208 14.37 -21.31 1.30
C LEU A 208 14.74 -22.56 0.45
N VAL A 209 15.94 -22.64 -0.13
CA VAL A 209 16.36 -23.72 -1.04
C VAL A 209 16.86 -24.98 -0.32
N SER A 210 17.03 -24.96 1.01
CA SER A 210 17.70 -26.05 1.76
C SER A 210 16.87 -27.33 2.03
N GLN A 211 15.66 -27.48 1.49
CA GLN A 211 14.84 -28.70 1.70
C GLN A 211 14.38 -29.39 0.40
N ARG A 212 15.30 -29.99 -0.36
CA ARG A 212 14.92 -31.07 -1.29
C ARG A 212 15.88 -32.26 -1.22
N THR A 213 15.46 -33.27 -0.46
CA THR A 213 15.94 -34.66 -0.56
C THR A 213 15.77 -35.17 -1.99
N GLY A 214 16.81 -35.83 -2.48
CA GLY A 214 17.06 -36.02 -3.91
C GLY A 214 16.14 -36.99 -4.62
N GLU A 215 15.74 -36.59 -5.83
CA GLU A 215 15.44 -37.48 -6.95
C GLU A 215 16.00 -36.84 -8.23
N ARG A 216 16.85 -37.57 -8.94
CA ARG A 216 17.31 -37.21 -10.30
C ARG A 216 16.19 -37.54 -11.28
N VAL A 217 15.78 -36.58 -12.11
CA VAL A 217 14.99 -36.88 -13.32
C VAL A 217 15.63 -36.23 -14.54
N ILE A 218 15.83 -37.08 -15.54
CA ILE A 218 16.41 -36.86 -16.85
C ILE A 218 15.30 -36.40 -17.80
N GLY A 219 15.52 -35.29 -18.53
CA GLY A 219 14.94 -35.04 -19.86
C GLY A 219 13.50 -34.53 -19.95
N PHE A 220 13.35 -33.49 -20.77
CA PHE A 220 12.13 -32.83 -21.26
C PHE A 220 11.53 -31.72 -20.39
N VAL A 221 11.84 -30.49 -20.82
CA VAL A 221 11.27 -29.23 -20.34
C VAL A 221 9.78 -29.17 -20.69
N VAL A 222 8.95 -29.35 -19.68
CA VAL A 222 7.61 -28.75 -19.62
C VAL A 222 7.66 -27.82 -18.42
N GLY A 223 7.69 -26.51 -18.66
CA GLY A 223 7.70 -25.49 -17.61
C GLY A 223 6.38 -25.47 -16.86
N GLY A 224 6.17 -26.45 -15.99
CA GLY A 224 5.16 -26.38 -14.94
C GLY A 224 5.55 -25.26 -13.97
N VAL A 225 4.61 -24.37 -13.69
CA VAL A 225 4.72 -23.46 -12.54
C VAL A 225 4.65 -24.34 -11.30
N GLU A 226 5.83 -24.73 -10.81
CA GLU A 226 5.95 -25.35 -9.49
C GLU A 226 5.57 -24.34 -8.41
N ASP A 227 5.19 -24.90 -7.26
CA ASP A 227 4.37 -24.41 -6.16
C ASP A 227 5.03 -23.28 -5.31
N TYR A 228 5.52 -22.21 -5.93
CA TYR A 228 6.33 -21.16 -5.28
C TYR A 228 5.55 -19.96 -4.70
N LEU A 229 4.22 -19.90 -4.86
CA LEU A 229 3.39 -18.74 -4.46
C LEU A 229 2.60 -18.94 -3.15
N ARG A 230 3.05 -19.85 -2.27
CA ARG A 230 2.33 -20.17 -1.02
C ARG A 230 2.18 -18.98 -0.05
N ASP A 231 2.98 -17.93 -0.20
CA ASP A 231 3.08 -16.82 0.77
C ASP A 231 2.65 -15.44 0.23
N ALA A 232 2.20 -15.35 -1.03
CA ALA A 232 1.76 -14.09 -1.61
C ALA A 232 0.28 -13.82 -1.27
N LEU A 233 0.06 -12.99 -0.25
CA LEU A 233 -1.26 -12.43 0.03
C LEU A 233 -1.49 -11.24 -0.90
N ALA A 234 -2.53 -11.28 -1.73
CA ALA A 234 -2.88 -10.15 -2.57
C ALA A 234 -4.30 -9.67 -2.24
N VAL A 235 -4.42 -8.36 -2.03
CA VAL A 235 -5.68 -7.72 -1.67
C VAL A 235 -6.41 -7.29 -2.94
N ALA A 236 -7.73 -7.42 -2.95
CA ALA A 236 -8.55 -6.84 -4.00
C ALA A 236 -8.73 -5.35 -3.73
N GLN A 237 -8.45 -4.49 -4.71
CA GLN A 237 -8.97 -3.12 -4.64
C GLN A 237 -10.49 -3.22 -4.79
N VAL A 238 -11.24 -2.94 -3.73
CA VAL A 238 -12.70 -2.76 -3.78
C VAL A 238 -12.96 -1.27 -3.86
N ASP A 239 -13.05 -0.77 -5.09
CA ASP A 239 -13.34 0.62 -5.39
C ASP A 239 -14.78 0.73 -5.89
N LYS A 240 -15.51 1.78 -5.50
CA LYS A 240 -16.85 2.06 -6.04
C LYS A 240 -16.79 2.56 -7.49
N ASP A 241 -15.68 3.16 -7.88
CA ASP A 241 -15.52 3.85 -9.16
C ASP A 241 -14.74 3.02 -10.20
N ASN A 242 -14.13 1.90 -9.77
CA ASN A 242 -13.35 1.01 -10.65
C ASN A 242 -13.73 -0.47 -10.43
N PRO A 243 -13.71 -1.30 -11.49
CA PRO A 243 -13.93 -2.73 -11.34
C PRO A 243 -12.88 -3.33 -10.39
N PRO A 244 -13.29 -4.27 -9.50
CA PRO A 244 -12.38 -4.86 -8.55
C PRO A 244 -11.30 -5.64 -9.29
N VAL A 245 -10.03 -5.34 -8.98
CA VAL A 245 -8.89 -6.11 -9.46
C VAL A 245 -8.51 -7.08 -8.36
N ILE A 246 -8.80 -8.36 -8.57
CA ILE A 246 -8.44 -9.45 -7.65
C ILE A 246 -7.16 -10.08 -8.17
N ALA A 247 -6.09 -9.96 -7.40
CA ALA A 247 -4.98 -10.87 -7.49
C ALA A 247 -5.28 -12.07 -6.58
N VAL A 248 -5.38 -13.26 -7.16
CA VAL A 248 -5.88 -14.45 -6.47
C VAL A 248 -4.81 -14.98 -5.52
N ALA A 249 -5.08 -15.00 -4.22
CA ALA A 249 -4.41 -15.91 -3.30
C ALA A 249 -4.74 -17.32 -3.77
N ALA A 250 -3.74 -18.11 -4.17
CA ALA A 250 -3.94 -19.49 -4.59
C ALA A 250 -4.35 -20.33 -3.36
N HIS A 251 -5.65 -20.34 -3.03
CA HIS A 251 -6.25 -21.33 -2.15
C HIS A 251 -6.14 -22.71 -2.84
N PRO A 252 -5.86 -23.82 -2.11
CA PRO A 252 -5.39 -25.05 -2.72
C PRO A 252 -6.52 -25.72 -3.51
N PRO A 253 -6.38 -25.95 -4.83
CA PRO A 253 -7.25 -26.82 -5.56
C PRO A 253 -6.79 -28.25 -5.26
N ALA A 254 -7.61 -29.00 -4.54
CA ALA A 254 -7.56 -30.45 -4.60
C ALA A 254 -7.64 -30.88 -6.07
N GLN A 255 -6.59 -31.54 -6.55
CA GLN A 255 -6.53 -32.45 -7.70
C GLN A 255 -7.58 -32.23 -8.81
N ALA A 256 -7.33 -31.31 -9.76
CA ALA A 256 -7.90 -31.42 -11.11
C ALA A 256 -7.13 -30.60 -12.16
N ASN A 257 -6.45 -31.30 -13.06
CA ASN A 257 -6.04 -30.93 -14.43
C ASN A 257 -5.85 -29.43 -14.77
N VAL A 258 -4.58 -28.98 -14.73
CA VAL A 258 -4.08 -27.64 -15.09
C VAL A 258 -4.26 -27.27 -16.58
N ARG A 259 -4.74 -28.18 -17.44
CA ARG A 259 -4.90 -27.93 -18.89
C ARG A 259 -6.10 -27.03 -19.26
N ALA A 260 -7.04 -26.76 -18.34
CA ALA A 260 -8.28 -26.04 -18.67
C ALA A 260 -8.27 -24.52 -18.41
N HIS A 261 -7.26 -23.97 -17.73
CA HIS A 261 -7.29 -22.57 -17.24
C HIS A 261 -6.31 -21.61 -17.92
N VAL A 262 -5.37 -22.11 -18.73
CA VAL A 262 -4.47 -21.24 -19.52
C VAL A 262 -5.00 -21.19 -20.95
N GLY A 263 -5.92 -20.25 -21.24
CA GLY A 263 -6.35 -20.00 -22.62
C GLY A 263 -7.75 -19.46 -22.84
N ARG A 264 -8.53 -19.17 -21.80
CA ARG A 264 -9.82 -18.46 -21.96
C ARG A 264 -9.97 -17.42 -20.84
N PRO A 265 -10.39 -16.17 -21.14
CA PRO A 265 -10.77 -15.20 -20.12
C PRO A 265 -12.03 -15.75 -19.42
N GLN A 266 -11.83 -16.53 -18.37
CA GLN A 266 -12.95 -17.06 -17.59
C GLN A 266 -13.50 -15.92 -16.73
N ARG A 267 -14.59 -15.35 -17.26
CA ARG A 267 -15.66 -14.63 -16.57
C ARG A 267 -15.21 -13.88 -15.31
N THR A 268 -14.92 -12.60 -15.49
CA THR A 268 -15.08 -11.57 -14.47
C THR A 268 -16.36 -11.85 -13.69
N ALA A 269 -16.25 -12.25 -12.42
CA ALA A 269 -17.41 -12.30 -11.54
C ALA A 269 -17.79 -10.84 -11.27
N VAL A 270 -18.79 -10.33 -12.01
CA VAL A 270 -19.42 -9.05 -11.71
C VAL A 270 -20.17 -9.22 -10.40
N VAL A 271 -19.54 -8.84 -9.28
CA VAL A 271 -20.23 -8.71 -8.00
C VAL A 271 -21.11 -7.46 -8.11
N ARG A 272 -22.43 -7.66 -8.24
CA ARG A 272 -23.39 -6.55 -8.23
C ARG A 272 -23.53 -6.01 -6.80
N PRO A 273 -23.73 -4.68 -6.63
CA PRO A 273 -23.99 -4.11 -5.31
C PRO A 273 -25.23 -4.77 -4.69
N PHE A 274 -25.11 -5.12 -3.41
CA PHE A 274 -26.21 -5.66 -2.62
C PHE A 274 -27.27 -4.55 -2.45
N GLN A 275 -28.40 -4.67 -3.16
CA GLN A 275 -29.55 -3.81 -2.90
C GLN A 275 -30.24 -4.31 -1.64
N CYS A 276 -30.11 -3.56 -0.54
CA CYS A 276 -30.95 -3.75 0.63
C CYS A 276 -32.38 -3.36 0.25
N GLY A 277 -33.24 -4.36 0.03
CA GLY A 277 -34.66 -4.14 -0.18
C GLY A 277 -35.29 -3.59 1.10
N VAL A 278 -35.72 -2.33 1.05
CA VAL A 278 -36.67 -1.78 2.02
C VAL A 278 -37.99 -2.49 1.76
N LYS A 279 -38.45 -3.28 2.74
CA LYS A 279 -39.86 -3.66 2.86
C LYS A 279 -40.56 -2.65 3.75
#